data_AF-A0A7J6SR13-F1
#
_entry.id   AF-A0A7J6SR13-F1
#
_cell.length_a   1.000
_cell.length_b   1.000
_cell.length_c   1.000
_cell.angle_alpha   90.00
_cell.angle_beta   90.00
_cell.angle_gamma   90.00
#
_symmetry.space_group_name_H-M   'P 1'
#
loop_
_entity.id
_entity.type
_entity.pdbx_description
1 polymer ?
#
loop_
_entity_poly.entity_id
_entity_poly.type
_entity_poly.pdbx_seq_one_letter_code
_entity_poly.pdbx_strand_id
1 'polypeptide(L)' 'MADLTKEDEKALYELIRELVLIDEHMIPSEPGYSLYLRPTCIGTQATLGVFPPTDAKIFVISSPVGP' A
#
# COMPACT_ATOMS: atom_id res chain seq x y z
N MET A 1 -3.33 -17.30 -10.00
CA MET A 1 -3.06 -15.89 -9.69
C MET A 1 -2.26 -15.33 -10.84
N ALA A 2 -2.46 -14.07 -11.23
CA ALA A 2 -1.46 -13.44 -12.10
C ALA A 2 -0.13 -13.44 -11.33
N ASP A 3 0.92 -13.97 -11.94
CA ASP A 3 2.24 -13.98 -11.32
C ASP A 3 2.74 -12.54 -11.28
N LEU A 4 2.81 -11.95 -10.08
CA LEU A 4 3.38 -10.62 -9.88
C LEU A 4 4.86 -10.67 -10.24
N THR A 5 5.29 -9.72 -11.07
CA THR A 5 6.67 -9.67 -11.54
C THR A 5 7.49 -8.64 -10.76
N LYS A 6 8.80 -8.60 -11.04
CA LYS A 6 9.69 -7.58 -10.48
C LYS A 6 9.38 -6.18 -10.98
N GLU A 7 8.79 -6.06 -12.17
CA GLU A 7 8.31 -4.80 -12.73
C GLU A 7 7.11 -4.25 -11.94
N ASP A 8 6.19 -5.13 -11.51
CA ASP A 8 5.04 -4.75 -10.66
C ASP A 8 5.51 -4.25 -9.28
N GLU A 9 6.53 -4.89 -8.71
CA GLU A 9 7.16 -4.45 -7.45
C GLU A 9 7.69 -3.02 -7.58
N LYS A 10 8.40 -2.73 -8.69
CA LYS A 10 8.91 -1.39 -8.98
C LYS A 10 7.78 -0.38 -9.18
N ALA A 11 6.73 -0.76 -9.90
CA ALA A 11 5.58 0.10 -10.12
C ALA A 11 4.88 0.48 -8.79
N LEU A 12 4.70 -0.49 -7.88
CA LEU A 12 4.13 -0.23 -6.56
C LEU A 12 5.03 0.69 -5.71
N TYR A 13 6.35 0.50 -5.77
CA TYR A 13 7.30 1.38 -5.10
C TYR A 13 7.15 2.84 -5.58
N GLU A 14 7.10 3.07 -6.90
CA GLU A 14 6.92 4.42 -7.45
C GLU A 14 5.56 5.02 -7.04
N LEU A 15 4.49 4.23 -7.05
CA LEU A 15 3.17 4.70 -6.58
C LEU A 15 3.18 5.08 -5.10
N ILE A 16 3.87 4.32 -4.25
CA ILE A 16 4.05 4.66 -2.83
C ILE A 16 4.87 5.94 -2.69
N ARG A 17 5.95 6.09 -3.47
CA ARG A 17 6.77 7.30 -3.47
C ARG A 17 5.93 8.54 -3.82
N GLU A 18 5.12 8.47 -4.87
CA GLU A 18 4.23 9.58 -5.25
C GLU A 18 3.16 9.85 -4.19
N LEU A 19 2.60 8.82 -3.54
CA LEU A 19 1.70 8.99 -2.39
C LEU A 19 2.37 9.77 -1.25
N VAL A 20 3.62 9.44 -0.90
CA VAL A 20 4.38 10.14 0.14
C VAL A 20 4.60 11.62 -0.23
N LEU A 21 4.83 11.93 -1.50
CA LEU A 21 4.99 13.32 -1.96
C LEU A 21 3.67 14.10 -1.86
N ILE A 22 2.55 13.47 -2.19
CA ILE A 22 1.21 14.08 -2.04
C ILE A 22 0.91 14.35 -0.55
N ASP A 23 1.23 13.38 0.31
CA ASP A 23 0.98 13.43 1.74
C ASP A 23 2.14 14.04 2.55
N GLU A 24 3.09 14.72 1.92
CA GLU A 24 4.30 15.25 2.59
C GLU A 24 3.94 16.10 3.82
N HIS A 25 2.88 16.90 3.70
CA HIS A 25 2.36 17.76 4.77
C HIS A 25 1.86 17.01 6.02
N MET A 26 1.66 15.69 5.93
CA MET A 26 1.26 14.82 7.05
C MET A 26 2.46 14.22 7.79
N ILE A 27 3.70 14.40 7.29
CA ILE A 27 4.91 13.85 7.93
C ILE A 27 5.32 14.76 9.09
N PRO A 28 5.28 14.29 10.36
CA PRO A 28 5.71 15.11 11.48
C PRO A 28 7.23 15.35 11.44
N SER A 29 7.67 16.49 11.98
CA SER A 29 9.08 16.92 11.91
C SER A 29 9.87 16.66 13.19
N GLU A 30 9.17 16.28 14.25
CA GLU A 30 9.74 16.03 15.56
C GLU A 30 10.56 14.72 15.59
N PRO A 31 11.69 14.69 16.31
CA PRO A 31 12.45 13.46 16.51
C PRO A 31 11.59 12.35 17.13
N GLY A 32 11.66 11.14 16.56
CA GLY A 32 10.89 9.98 17.02
C GLY A 32 9.50 9.86 16.38
N TYR A 33 9.11 10.79 15.52
CA TYR A 33 7.87 10.71 14.75
C TYR A 33 8.16 10.26 13.31
N SER A 34 7.15 9.71 12.65
CA SER A 34 7.24 9.27 11.27
C SER A 34 5.88 9.22 10.59
N LEU A 35 5.88 9.02 9.27
CA LEU A 35 4.69 8.64 8.53
C LEU A 35 4.72 7.12 8.33
N TYR A 36 3.78 6.43 8.97
CA TYR A 36 3.63 4.99 8.80
C TYR A 36 2.86 4.69 7.52
N LEU A 37 3.42 3.79 6.70
CA LEU A 37 2.83 3.32 5.45
C LEU A 37 2.37 1.87 5.61
N ARG A 38 1.12 1.57 5.25
CA ARG A 38 0.54 0.22 5.30
C ARG A 38 0.08 -0.23 3.91
N PRO A 39 0.99 -0.79 3.08
CA PRO A 39 0.58 -1.53 1.90
C PRO A 39 -0.27 -2.73 2.30
N THR A 40 -1.44 -2.87 1.68
CA THR A 40 -2.41 -3.92 1.96
C THR A 40 -2.90 -4.51 0.65
N CYS A 41 -3.01 -5.84 0.60
CA CYS A 41 -3.58 -6.58 -0.53
C CYS A 41 -4.74 -7.44 -0.03
N ILE A 42 -5.89 -7.35 -0.69
CA ILE A 42 -7.08 -8.14 -0.36
C ILE A 42 -7.66 -8.78 -1.63
N GLY A 43 -8.17 -10.00 -1.51
CA GLY A 43 -9.02 -10.60 -2.54
C GLY A 43 -10.39 -9.91 -2.55
N THR A 44 -10.88 -9.53 -3.72
CA THR A 44 -12.15 -8.80 -3.88
C THR A 44 -13.14 -9.52 -4.80
N GLN A 45 -12.92 -10.82 -5.02
CA GLN A 45 -13.82 -11.64 -5.85
C GLN A 45 -15.25 -11.64 -5.29
N ALA A 46 -16.24 -11.51 -6.17
CA ALA A 46 -17.66 -11.46 -5.79
C ALA A 46 -18.28 -12.87 -5.60
N THR A 47 -17.55 -13.79 -4.98
CA THR A 47 -18.03 -15.16 -4.72
C THR A 47 -17.64 -15.62 -3.32
N LEU A 48 -18.42 -16.56 -2.77
CA LEU A 48 -18.18 -17.15 -1.44
C LEU A 48 -17.33 -18.43 -1.49
N GLY A 49 -16.92 -18.87 -2.68
CA GLY A 49 -16.15 -20.09 -2.83
C GLY A 49 -14.75 -19.94 -2.26
N VAL A 50 -14.22 -21.03 -1.68
CA VAL A 50 -12.90 -21.06 -1.06
C VAL A 50 -11.88 -21.57 -2.07
N PHE A 51 -11.33 -20.65 -2.85
CA PHE A 51 -10.31 -20.88 -3.87
C PHE A 51 -9.48 -19.60 -4.08
N PRO A 52 -8.33 -19.67 -4.79
CA PRO A 52 -7.52 -18.48 -5.06
C PRO A 52 -8.33 -17.37 -5.75
N PRO A 53 -8.26 -16.12 -5.29
CA PRO A 53 -9.09 -15.04 -5.82
C PRO A 53 -8.78 -14.73 -7.29
N THR A 54 -9.82 -14.45 -8.08
CA THR A 54 -9.70 -13.94 -9.47
C THR A 54 -9.48 -12.44 -9.53
N ASP A 55 -9.97 -11.72 -8.51
CA ASP A 55 -9.86 -10.27 -8.38
C ASP A 55 -9.20 -9.92 -7.05
N ALA A 56 -8.30 -8.94 -7.08
CA ALA A 56 -7.64 -8.42 -5.89
C ALA A 56 -7.52 -6.90 -5.96
N LYS A 57 -7.38 -6.29 -4.79
CA LYS A 57 -7.15 -4.86 -4.63
C LYS A 57 -5.93 -4.65 -3.76
N ILE A 58 -4.98 -3.88 -4.28
CA ILE A 58 -3.86 -3.33 -3.53
C ILE A 58 -4.19 -1.88 -3.21
N PHE A 59 -3.98 -1.47 -1.97
CA PHE A 59 -4.08 -0.09 -1.54
C PHE A 59 -3.06 0.19 -0.43
N VAL A 60 -2.75 1.47 -0.22
CA VAL A 60 -1.78 1.92 0.79
C VAL A 60 -2.46 2.99 1.64
N ILE A 61 -2.33 2.86 2.96
CA ILE A 61 -2.76 3.89 3.90
C ILE A 61 -1.51 4.53 4.50
N SER A 62 -1.48 5.86 4.52
CA SER A 62 -0.51 6.71 5.22
C SER A 62 -1.11 7.20 6.54
N SER A 63 -0.32 7.25 7.61
CA SER A 63 -0.76 7.80 8.90
C SER A 63 0.42 8.39 9.66
N PRO A 64 0.34 9.64 10.16
CA PRO A 64 1.34 10.15 11.10
C PRO A 64 1.33 9.30 12.37
N VAL A 65 2.52 9.01 12.90
CA VAL A 65 2.72 8.26 14.15
C VAL A 65 3.80 8.93 14.99
N GLY A 66 3.62 8.88 16.31
CA GLY A 66 4.57 9.36 17.30
C GLY A 66 5.34 8.25 18.02
N PRO A 67 6.18 8.61 19.00
CA PRO A 67 7.03 7.70 19.77
C PRO A 67 6.27 6.83 20.78
#